data_AF-A0A0U3P3B3-F1
#
_entry.id   AF-A0A0U3P3B3-F1
#
_cell.length_a   1.000
_cell.length_b   1.000
_cell.length_c   1.000
_cell.angle_alpha   90.00
_cell.angle_beta   90.00
_cell.angle_gamma   90.00
#
_symmetry.space_group_name_H-M   'P 1'
#
loop_
_entity.id
_entity.type
_entity.pdbx_description
1 polymer ?
#
loop_
_entity_poly.entity_id
_entity_poly.type
_entity_poly.pdbx_seq_one_letter_code
_entity_poly.pdbx_strand_id
1 'polypeptide(L)'
;MIVDFQKQQALKYFGKGKNVYEKIKHNQSNSLGTHPEKKCRFYEESSSYDFSAQQRLIEPLMIAEQNIQILLDISFEHHCILPDHETFYVMDISRFSASPFNTVVFQLNQAPLKTTEYSHTVMDRYFEYKGIPYDYIRLLGNSIGIKKCCPYVLGEEIFVPEKGALSSDMNTSWYGLHHVLRSEKNTKDGLTYLVCRNHHRLVLPIGKRSYQKQLNRAANLAYIQQLFINRMMHSFDLTVYSTPEKERNVVQQRLQLYATNFPDCFTFQDYFDYLNYFKTHEQLVLILGDGDPYIEEIMDSFKLPPFPFKF
;
A
#
# COMPACT_ATOMS: atom_id res chain seq x y z
N MET A 1 41.54 17.00 -12.27
CA MET A 1 42.06 15.62 -12.45
C MET A 1 41.36 14.59 -11.53
N ILE A 2 40.17 14.86 -10.96
CA ILE A 2 39.45 13.96 -10.02
C ILE A 2 38.17 13.36 -10.63
N VAL A 3 37.57 14.02 -11.63
CA VAL A 3 36.35 13.60 -12.32
C VAL A 3 36.54 12.29 -13.11
N ASP A 4 37.76 12.03 -13.58
CA ASP A 4 38.08 10.85 -14.39
C ASP A 4 38.15 9.55 -13.56
N PHE A 5 38.53 9.65 -12.28
CA PHE A 5 38.66 8.50 -11.40
C PHE A 5 37.30 7.91 -11.00
N GLN A 6 36.33 8.76 -10.67
CA GLN A 6 34.97 8.32 -10.30
C GLN A 6 34.23 7.69 -11.50
N LYS A 7 34.41 8.28 -12.70
CA LYS A 7 33.87 7.71 -13.95
C LYS A 7 34.49 6.35 -14.28
N GLN A 8 35.80 6.21 -14.08
CA GLN A 8 36.49 4.92 -14.27
C GLN A 8 36.08 3.87 -13.23
N GLN A 9 35.87 4.26 -11.96
CA GLN A 9 35.32 3.36 -10.95
C GLN A 9 33.91 2.89 -11.28
N ALA A 10 33.02 3.81 -11.71
CA ALA A 10 31.66 3.47 -12.10
C ALA A 10 31.62 2.51 -13.30
N LEU A 11 32.44 2.75 -14.32
CA LEU A 11 32.57 1.85 -15.47
C LEU A 11 33.10 0.46 -15.08
N LYS A 12 34.07 0.41 -14.15
CA LYS A 12 34.61 -0.85 -13.62
C LYS A 12 33.56 -1.62 -12.80
N TYR A 13 32.72 -0.92 -12.06
CA TYR A 13 31.62 -1.51 -11.29
C TYR A 13 30.52 -2.05 -12.21
N PHE A 14 30.12 -1.29 -13.23
CA PHE A 14 29.16 -1.72 -14.26
C PHE A 14 29.67 -2.92 -15.06
N GLY A 15 30.95 -2.94 -15.43
CA GLY A 15 31.57 -4.08 -16.11
C GLY A 15 31.53 -5.36 -15.29
N LYS A 16 31.73 -5.27 -13.97
CA LYS A 16 31.58 -6.43 -13.06
C LYS A 16 30.14 -6.92 -12.98
N GLY A 17 29.16 -6.02 -12.87
CA GLY A 17 27.74 -6.38 -12.85
C GLY A 17 27.27 -7.08 -14.12
N LYS A 18 27.70 -6.58 -15.30
CA LYS A 18 27.40 -7.20 -16.59
C LYS A 18 27.95 -8.62 -16.71
N ASN A 19 29.19 -8.85 -16.26
CA ASN A 19 29.80 -10.18 -16.29
C ASN A 19 29.12 -11.19 -15.35
N VAL A 20 28.58 -10.73 -14.22
CA VAL A 20 27.79 -11.58 -13.31
C VAL A 20 26.45 -11.94 -13.95
N TYR A 21 25.77 -10.97 -14.56
CA TYR A 21 24.51 -11.20 -15.27
C TYR A 21 24.68 -12.18 -16.44
N GLU A 22 25.73 -12.03 -17.25
CA GLU A 22 25.97 -12.96 -18.36
C GLU A 22 26.36 -14.37 -17.90
N LYS A 23 27.08 -14.51 -16.77
CA LYS A 23 27.32 -15.84 -16.16
C LYS A 23 26.03 -16.52 -15.70
N ILE A 24 25.10 -15.78 -15.10
CA ILE A 24 23.80 -16.33 -14.67
C ILE A 24 22.97 -16.76 -15.88
N LYS A 25 22.94 -15.94 -16.94
CA LYS A 25 22.28 -16.26 -18.20
C LYS A 25 22.88 -17.48 -18.90
N HIS A 26 24.21 -17.65 -18.85
CA HIS A 26 24.87 -18.79 -19.45
C HIS A 26 24.64 -20.09 -18.65
N ASN A 27 24.57 -20.00 -17.31
CA ASN A 27 24.24 -21.14 -16.45
C ASN A 27 22.78 -21.59 -16.60
N GLN A 28 21.86 -20.69 -16.93
CA GLN A 28 20.46 -21.02 -17.23
C GLN A 28 20.23 -21.59 -18.63
N SER A 29 21.13 -21.31 -19.59
CA SER A 29 21.05 -21.86 -20.95
C SER A 29 21.75 -23.21 -21.09
N ASN A 30 22.69 -23.54 -20.21
CA ASN A 30 23.35 -24.86 -20.19
C ASN A 30 22.55 -25.96 -19.49
N SER A 31 21.38 -25.66 -18.89
CA SER A 31 20.51 -26.66 -18.23
C SER A 31 19.34 -27.15 -19.09
N LEU A 32 19.23 -26.71 -20.35
CA LEU A 32 18.25 -27.22 -21.31
C LEU A 32 18.96 -27.89 -22.50
N GLY A 33 19.25 -29.18 -22.35
CA GLY A 33 19.81 -29.99 -23.42
C GLY A 33 19.88 -31.48 -23.08
N THR A 34 18.86 -32.22 -23.56
CA THR A 34 18.87 -33.62 -24.01
C THR A 34 18.93 -34.80 -23.00
N HIS A 35 17.72 -35.32 -22.67
CA HIS A 35 17.27 -36.74 -22.60
C HIS A 35 17.87 -37.76 -21.59
N PRO A 36 17.19 -38.89 -21.25
CA PRO A 36 15.78 -39.30 -21.41
C PRO A 36 15.13 -39.85 -20.11
N GLU A 37 13.85 -40.23 -20.24
CA GLU A 37 12.97 -40.90 -19.28
C GLU A 37 13.60 -42.02 -18.42
N LYS A 38 13.53 -41.90 -17.08
CA LYS A 38 12.75 -42.79 -16.18
C LYS A 38 13.09 -42.57 -14.70
N LYS A 39 12.03 -42.27 -13.95
CA LYS A 39 11.77 -42.60 -12.54
C LYS A 39 12.75 -42.10 -11.47
N CYS A 40 12.48 -40.88 -11.02
CA CYS A 40 12.20 -40.66 -9.59
C CYS A 40 11.18 -39.52 -9.47
N ARG A 41 9.90 -39.84 -9.71
CA ARG A 41 8.76 -39.00 -9.34
C ARG A 41 8.26 -39.49 -7.99
N PHE A 42 8.46 -38.69 -6.95
CA PHE A 42 7.76 -38.69 -5.66
C PHE A 42 8.20 -37.39 -4.95
N TYR A 43 7.41 -36.37 -4.63
CA TYR A 43 6.05 -35.88 -4.90
C TYR A 43 6.23 -34.35 -5.05
N GLU A 44 5.73 -33.69 -6.10
CA GLU A 44 4.55 -32.83 -6.05
C GLU A 44 3.82 -32.88 -7.42
N GLU A 45 3.44 -34.09 -7.86
CA GLU A 45 2.26 -34.21 -8.73
C GLU A 45 1.06 -34.16 -7.82
N SER A 46 0.21 -33.14 -8.01
CA SER A 46 -1.24 -33.24 -7.90
C SER A 46 -1.72 -34.35 -6.96
N SER A 47 -1.51 -34.16 -5.66
CA SER A 47 -2.63 -34.38 -4.77
C SER A 47 -3.64 -33.29 -5.10
N SER A 48 -4.37 -33.49 -6.20
CA SER A 48 -5.79 -33.19 -6.16
C SER A 48 -6.34 -34.14 -5.09
N TYR A 49 -6.14 -33.76 -3.82
CA TYR A 49 -7.32 -33.74 -3.00
C TYR A 49 -8.28 -32.91 -3.84
N ASP A 50 -9.25 -33.57 -4.47
CA ASP A 50 -10.55 -32.96 -4.67
C ASP A 50 -11.02 -32.59 -3.26
N PHE A 51 -10.41 -31.56 -2.69
CA PHE A 51 -11.11 -30.69 -1.81
C PHE A 51 -12.06 -29.95 -2.75
N SER A 52 -13.11 -30.67 -3.15
CA SER A 52 -14.42 -30.08 -3.23
C SER A 52 -14.82 -29.66 -1.80
N ALA A 53 -14.01 -28.83 -1.13
CA ALA A 53 -14.64 -27.65 -0.60
C ALA A 53 -15.25 -27.03 -1.86
N GLN A 54 -16.55 -27.23 -2.01
CA GLN A 54 -17.38 -26.14 -2.46
C GLN A 54 -16.68 -24.88 -1.96
N GLN A 55 -16.18 -24.03 -2.88
CA GLN A 55 -15.83 -22.67 -2.52
C GLN A 55 -17.06 -22.20 -1.78
N ARG A 56 -17.02 -22.25 -0.44
CA ARG A 56 -18.13 -21.82 0.36
C ARG A 56 -18.14 -20.36 0.00
N LEU A 57 -19.15 -19.95 -0.78
CA LEU A 57 -19.53 -18.57 -0.91
C LEU A 57 -19.66 -18.09 0.53
N ILE A 58 -18.58 -17.48 1.05
CA ILE A 58 -18.60 -16.97 2.40
C ILE A 58 -19.66 -15.91 2.35
N GLU A 59 -20.68 -16.10 3.20
CA GLU A 59 -21.80 -15.19 3.23
C GLU A 59 -21.28 -13.76 3.41
N PRO A 60 -21.84 -12.77 2.71
CA PRO A 60 -21.43 -11.39 2.82
C PRO A 60 -21.37 -10.93 4.28
N LEU A 61 -20.16 -10.86 4.83
CA LEU A 61 -19.95 -10.40 6.20
C LEU A 61 -20.34 -8.93 6.36
N MET A 62 -21.10 -8.64 7.41
CA MET A 62 -21.32 -7.28 7.90
C MET A 62 -20.40 -7.03 9.10
N ILE A 63 -19.39 -6.21 8.88
CA ILE A 63 -18.35 -5.88 9.84
C ILE A 63 -18.69 -4.53 10.48
N ALA A 64 -19.06 -4.56 11.76
CA ALA A 64 -19.37 -3.40 12.56
C ALA A 64 -18.94 -3.64 14.01
N GLU A 65 -18.67 -2.57 14.76
CA GLU A 65 -18.31 -2.67 16.18
C GLU A 65 -19.38 -3.40 17.01
N GLN A 66 -20.66 -3.31 16.63
CA GLN A 66 -21.74 -4.00 17.35
C GLN A 66 -21.67 -5.53 17.23
N ASN A 67 -20.97 -6.05 16.22
CA ASN A 67 -20.92 -7.47 15.91
C ASN A 67 -19.60 -8.12 16.32
N ILE A 68 -18.72 -7.43 17.06
CA ILE A 68 -17.37 -7.93 17.40
C ILE A 68 -17.38 -9.34 17.96
N GLN A 69 -18.31 -9.67 18.87
CA GLN A 69 -18.38 -11.01 19.46
C GLN A 69 -18.67 -12.09 18.40
N ILE A 70 -19.66 -11.84 17.52
CA ILE A 70 -20.00 -12.77 16.43
C ILE A 70 -18.80 -12.94 15.50
N LEU A 71 -18.11 -11.85 15.18
CA LEU A 71 -16.92 -11.87 14.33
C LEU A 71 -15.80 -12.68 14.99
N LEU A 72 -15.59 -12.54 16.30
CA LEU A 72 -14.62 -13.33 17.05
C LEU A 72 -14.95 -14.82 17.10
N ASP A 73 -16.23 -15.17 17.22
CA ASP A 73 -16.70 -16.56 17.29
C ASP A 73 -16.44 -17.31 15.97
N ILE A 74 -16.55 -16.63 14.83
CA ILE A 74 -16.25 -17.19 13.50
C ILE A 74 -14.77 -17.06 13.10
N SER A 75 -13.95 -16.38 13.91
CA SER A 75 -12.55 -16.11 13.59
C SER A 75 -11.61 -17.23 14.04
N PHE A 76 -10.63 -17.56 13.20
CA PHE A 76 -9.57 -18.53 13.52
C PHE A 76 -8.39 -17.87 14.21
N GLU A 77 -7.98 -18.43 15.35
CA GLU A 77 -6.84 -17.94 16.12
C GLU A 77 -5.51 -18.23 15.44
N HIS A 78 -4.66 -17.21 15.35
CA HIS A 78 -3.30 -17.30 14.82
C HIS A 78 -2.33 -16.50 15.70
N HIS A 79 -1.15 -17.05 15.95
CA HIS A 79 -0.10 -16.36 16.70
C HIS A 79 0.53 -15.20 15.92
N CYS A 80 0.63 -15.35 14.60
CA CYS A 80 1.25 -14.40 13.70
C CYS A 80 0.43 -14.34 12.41
N ILE A 81 -0.02 -13.16 12.03
CA ILE A 81 -0.79 -12.92 10.80
C ILE A 81 0.03 -12.01 9.87
N LEU A 82 0.21 -12.41 8.62
CA LEU A 82 0.76 -11.57 7.56
C LEU A 82 -0.38 -11.15 6.62
N PRO A 83 -0.79 -9.86 6.64
CA PRO A 83 -1.71 -9.33 5.64
C PRO A 83 -1.20 -9.55 4.21
N ASP A 84 -2.13 -9.62 3.27
CA ASP A 84 -1.87 -9.83 1.85
C ASP A 84 -2.79 -8.98 0.97
N HIS A 85 -2.69 -9.19 -0.34
CA HIS A 85 -3.48 -8.47 -1.34
C HIS A 85 -5.00 -8.73 -1.26
N GLU A 86 -5.44 -9.77 -0.55
CA GLU A 86 -6.87 -10.09 -0.34
C GLU A 86 -7.38 -9.48 0.98
N THR A 87 -6.48 -8.92 1.80
CA THR A 87 -6.84 -8.29 3.07
C THR A 87 -7.56 -6.97 2.84
N PHE A 88 -8.81 -6.88 3.31
CA PHE A 88 -9.63 -5.69 3.14
C PHE A 88 -9.91 -4.94 4.44
N TYR A 89 -9.65 -5.55 5.61
CA TYR A 89 -9.77 -4.86 6.90
C TYR A 89 -8.88 -5.51 7.97
N VAL A 90 -8.16 -4.69 8.72
CA VAL A 90 -7.42 -5.06 9.94
C VAL A 90 -8.06 -4.26 11.06
N MET A 91 -8.89 -4.92 11.86
CA MET A 91 -9.67 -4.30 12.93
C MET A 91 -8.88 -4.31 14.23
N ASP A 92 -8.68 -3.13 14.82
CA ASP A 92 -8.20 -3.02 16.19
C ASP A 92 -9.35 -3.29 17.17
N ILE A 93 -9.22 -4.33 17.97
CA ILE A 93 -10.15 -4.67 19.06
C ILE A 93 -9.45 -4.64 20.43
N SER A 94 -8.27 -4.03 20.53
CA SER A 94 -7.49 -3.94 21.76
C SER A 94 -8.22 -3.31 22.95
N ARG A 95 -9.30 -2.56 22.69
CA ARG A 95 -10.18 -1.93 23.70
C ARG A 95 -11.37 -2.80 24.10
N PHE A 96 -11.59 -3.93 23.42
CA PHE A 96 -12.70 -4.83 23.68
C PHE A 96 -12.33 -5.79 24.81
N SER A 97 -12.63 -5.40 26.05
CA SER A 97 -12.20 -6.11 27.27
C SER A 97 -12.75 -7.53 27.44
N ALA A 98 -13.79 -7.90 26.69
CA ALA A 98 -14.38 -9.24 26.76
C ALA A 98 -13.59 -10.31 25.99
N SER A 99 -12.47 -9.94 25.35
CA SER A 99 -11.63 -10.85 24.58
C SER A 99 -10.15 -10.66 24.90
N PRO A 100 -9.33 -11.73 24.90
CA PRO A 100 -7.88 -11.61 25.00
C PRO A 100 -7.22 -11.17 23.67
N PHE A 101 -7.97 -11.15 22.57
CA PHE A 101 -7.46 -10.79 21.24
C PHE A 101 -7.42 -9.28 21.05
N ASN A 102 -6.38 -8.80 20.36
CA ASN A 102 -6.17 -7.38 20.09
C ASN A 102 -6.51 -7.00 18.65
N THR A 103 -6.45 -7.95 17.71
CA THR A 103 -6.65 -7.67 16.28
C THR A 103 -7.47 -8.77 15.60
N VAL A 104 -8.34 -8.37 14.68
CA VAL A 104 -9.04 -9.27 13.74
C VAL A 104 -8.74 -8.85 12.30
N VAL A 105 -8.29 -9.77 11.47
CA VAL A 105 -7.95 -9.55 10.07
C VAL A 105 -8.99 -10.20 9.17
N PHE A 106 -9.49 -9.45 8.20
CA PHE A 106 -10.50 -9.87 7.25
C PHE A 106 -9.90 -9.92 5.84
N GLN A 107 -9.96 -11.10 5.25
CA GLN A 107 -9.49 -11.39 3.90
C GLN A 107 -10.66 -11.82 3.02
N LEU A 108 -10.59 -11.52 1.73
CA LEU A 108 -11.57 -12.00 0.78
C LEU A 108 -11.53 -13.54 0.73
N ASN A 109 -12.71 -14.15 0.64
CA ASN A 109 -12.88 -15.60 0.48
C ASN A 109 -12.29 -16.46 1.60
N GLN A 110 -11.91 -15.87 2.74
CA GLN A 110 -11.40 -16.58 3.90
C GLN A 110 -12.20 -16.19 5.14
N ALA A 111 -12.24 -17.10 6.12
CA ALA A 111 -12.76 -16.79 7.43
C ALA A 111 -11.84 -15.75 8.11
N PRO A 112 -12.38 -14.87 8.97
CA PRO A 112 -11.55 -13.88 9.63
C PRO A 112 -10.52 -14.55 10.54
N LEU A 113 -9.39 -13.88 10.73
CA LEU A 113 -8.29 -14.35 11.57
C LEU A 113 -8.21 -13.47 12.81
N LYS A 114 -8.01 -14.04 14.00
CA LYS A 114 -7.83 -13.28 15.25
C LYS A 114 -6.48 -13.55 15.88
N THR A 115 -5.91 -12.54 16.50
CA THR A 115 -4.60 -12.64 17.15
C THR A 115 -4.52 -11.76 18.39
N THR A 116 -3.64 -12.14 19.31
CA THR A 116 -3.26 -11.35 20.48
C THR A 116 -2.27 -10.24 20.12
N GLU A 117 -1.73 -10.23 18.90
CA GLU A 117 -0.90 -9.13 18.42
C GLU A 117 -1.70 -7.85 18.20
N TYR A 118 -1.07 -6.70 18.44
CA TYR A 118 -1.68 -5.41 18.18
C TYR A 118 -1.73 -5.10 16.69
N SER A 119 -2.69 -4.26 16.30
CA SER A 119 -2.92 -3.89 14.90
C SER A 119 -1.71 -3.24 14.24
N HIS A 120 -0.93 -2.45 14.98
CA HIS A 120 0.32 -1.87 14.48
C HIS A 120 1.36 -2.96 14.18
N THR A 121 1.55 -3.94 15.06
CA THR A 121 2.51 -5.05 14.86
C THR A 121 2.17 -5.86 13.60
N VAL A 122 0.89 -6.12 13.36
CA VAL A 122 0.41 -6.84 12.17
C VAL A 122 0.70 -6.04 10.88
N MET A 123 0.48 -4.72 10.91
CA MET A 123 0.70 -3.85 9.75
C MET A 123 2.19 -3.54 9.51
N ASP A 124 2.99 -3.35 10.56
CA ASP A 124 4.42 -3.11 10.44
C ASP A 124 5.12 -4.30 9.77
N ARG A 125 4.75 -5.53 10.17
CA ARG A 125 5.18 -6.76 9.50
C ARG A 125 4.83 -6.75 8.01
N TYR A 126 3.64 -6.28 7.66
CA TYR A 126 3.24 -6.17 6.25
C TYR A 126 4.10 -5.16 5.49
N PHE A 127 4.37 -3.99 6.08
CA PHE A 127 5.20 -2.95 5.46
C PHE A 127 6.65 -3.42 5.26
N GLU A 128 7.21 -4.13 6.25
CA GLU A 128 8.52 -4.75 6.17
C GLU A 128 8.57 -5.82 5.07
N TYR A 129 7.57 -6.70 5.01
CA TYR A 129 7.45 -7.72 3.96
C TYR A 129 7.40 -7.12 2.56
N LYS A 130 6.73 -5.98 2.38
CA LYS A 130 6.67 -5.25 1.11
C LYS A 130 7.95 -4.49 0.77
N GLY A 131 8.91 -4.40 1.70
CA GLY A 131 10.20 -3.75 1.50
C GLY A 131 10.15 -2.23 1.47
N ILE A 132 8.99 -1.61 1.74
CA ILE A 132 8.82 -0.16 1.84
C ILE A 132 8.17 0.15 3.19
N PRO A 133 8.96 0.57 4.18
CA PRO A 133 8.44 0.97 5.49
C PRO A 133 7.43 2.11 5.38
N TYR A 134 6.42 2.10 6.25
CA TYR A 134 5.36 3.11 6.25
C TYR A 134 5.87 4.53 6.49
N ASP A 135 6.97 4.71 7.22
CA ASP A 135 7.60 6.03 7.42
C ASP A 135 7.98 6.71 6.10
N TYR A 136 8.42 5.96 5.09
CA TYR A 136 8.73 6.52 3.77
C TYR A 136 7.46 7.01 3.05
N ILE A 137 6.39 6.22 3.13
CA ILE A 137 5.09 6.62 2.56
C ILE A 137 4.52 7.83 3.31
N ARG A 138 4.70 7.89 4.64
CA ARG A 138 4.31 9.04 5.47
C ARG A 138 5.12 10.28 5.10
N LEU A 139 6.42 10.17 4.86
CA LEU A 139 7.25 11.29 4.39
C LEU A 139 6.74 11.83 3.05
N LEU A 140 6.44 10.95 2.09
CA LEU A 140 5.84 11.34 0.82
C LEU A 140 4.47 12.00 1.02
N GLY A 141 3.61 11.43 1.87
CA GLY A 141 2.31 12.00 2.21
C GLY A 141 2.43 13.38 2.87
N ASN A 142 3.36 13.56 3.79
CA ASN A 142 3.63 14.83 4.46
C ASN A 142 4.07 15.89 3.45
N SER A 143 4.93 15.52 2.48
CA SER A 143 5.36 16.44 1.43
C SER A 143 4.17 17.06 0.70
N ILE A 144 3.13 16.27 0.44
CA ILE A 144 1.94 16.76 -0.27
C ILE A 144 0.86 17.31 0.67
N GLY A 145 1.15 17.51 1.95
CA GLY A 145 0.22 18.09 2.94
C GLY A 145 -0.66 17.10 3.71
N ILE A 146 -0.41 15.79 3.60
CA ILE A 146 -1.16 14.76 4.35
C ILE A 146 -0.56 14.59 5.75
N LYS A 147 -0.96 15.45 6.68
CA LYS A 147 -0.45 15.43 8.06
C LYS A 147 -1.07 14.36 8.98
N LYS A 148 -2.23 13.81 8.61
CA LYS A 148 -3.00 12.86 9.44
C LYS A 148 -3.64 11.78 8.58
N CYS A 149 -3.79 10.58 9.14
CA CYS A 149 -4.34 9.40 8.46
C CYS A 149 -3.70 9.21 7.08
N CYS A 150 -2.36 9.20 7.01
CA CYS A 150 -1.67 8.95 5.76
C CYS A 150 -1.97 7.51 5.31
N PRO A 151 -2.46 7.28 4.09
CA PRO A 151 -2.68 5.93 3.62
C PRO A 151 -1.34 5.29 3.21
N TYR A 152 -1.18 4.00 3.48
CA TYR A 152 -0.14 3.20 2.87
C TYR A 152 -0.59 2.83 1.45
N VAL A 153 0.08 3.39 0.45
CA VAL A 153 -0.19 3.13 -0.97
C VAL A 153 1.03 2.47 -1.57
N LEU A 154 0.84 1.30 -2.17
CA LEU A 154 1.89 0.61 -2.91
C LEU A 154 1.27 -0.11 -4.12
N GLY A 155 1.42 0.50 -5.30
CA GLY A 155 0.81 -0.03 -6.52
C GLY A 155 -0.71 -0.06 -6.41
N GLU A 156 -1.32 -1.25 -6.49
CA GLU A 156 -2.77 -1.42 -6.35
C GLU A 156 -3.22 -1.59 -4.90
N GLU A 157 -2.32 -1.90 -3.98
CA GLU A 157 -2.64 -2.15 -2.57
C GLU A 157 -2.67 -0.83 -1.81
N ILE A 158 -3.81 -0.56 -1.17
CA ILE A 158 -4.08 0.70 -0.49
C ILE A 158 -4.72 0.39 0.86
N PHE A 159 -3.98 0.65 1.94
CA PHE A 159 -4.47 0.56 3.32
C PHE A 159 -4.57 1.94 3.94
N VAL A 160 -5.72 2.24 4.54
CA VAL A 160 -6.00 3.54 5.14
C VAL A 160 -6.26 3.36 6.62
N PRO A 161 -5.54 4.08 7.50
CA PRO A 161 -5.82 4.03 8.92
C PRO A 161 -7.10 4.81 9.23
N GLU A 162 -8.00 4.23 10.03
CA GLU A 162 -9.25 4.89 10.42
C GLU A 162 -9.00 6.19 11.20
N LYS A 163 -8.03 6.15 12.12
CA LYS A 163 -7.62 7.29 12.94
C LYS A 163 -6.20 7.70 12.56
N GLY A 164 -5.82 8.92 12.92
CA GLY A 164 -4.46 9.38 12.64
C GLY A 164 -3.48 8.58 13.47
N ALA A 165 -2.76 7.63 12.85
CA ALA A 165 -1.56 7.07 13.43
C ALA A 165 -0.53 8.21 13.56
N LEU A 166 -0.54 8.89 14.71
CA LEU A 166 0.38 9.98 15.02
C LEU A 166 1.82 9.45 15.17
N SER A 167 1.98 8.16 15.46
CA SER A 167 3.22 7.39 15.49
C SER A 167 2.96 5.96 15.00
N SER A 168 4.03 5.23 14.66
CA SER A 168 4.04 3.77 14.42
C SER A 168 3.38 2.99 15.58
N ASP A 169 3.41 3.55 16.78
CA ASP A 169 3.04 2.85 18.01
C ASP A 169 1.55 3.01 18.39
N MET A 170 0.75 3.65 17.53
CA MET A 170 -0.68 3.83 17.77
C MET A 170 -1.52 2.75 17.09
N ASN A 171 -2.14 1.92 17.92
CA ASN A 171 -3.17 0.97 17.52
C ASN A 171 -4.34 1.68 16.84
N THR A 172 -4.62 1.29 15.60
CA THR A 172 -5.77 1.76 14.81
C THR A 172 -6.19 0.67 13.86
N SER A 173 -7.48 0.63 13.55
CA SER A 173 -7.96 -0.20 12.44
C SER A 173 -7.47 0.38 11.11
N TRP A 174 -7.24 -0.51 10.15
CA TRP A 174 -6.84 -0.20 8.78
C TRP A 174 -7.81 -0.85 7.80
N TYR A 175 -8.29 -0.10 6.82
CA TYR A 175 -9.18 -0.64 5.80
C TYR A 175 -8.57 -0.54 4.40
N GLY A 176 -8.74 -1.61 3.63
CA GLY A 176 -8.18 -1.79 2.30
C GLY A 176 -9.05 -1.13 1.24
N LEU A 177 -8.78 0.13 0.87
CA LEU A 177 -9.51 0.82 -0.21
C LEU A 177 -9.40 0.10 -1.56
N HIS A 178 -8.37 -0.71 -1.74
CA HIS A 178 -8.13 -1.49 -2.95
C HIS A 178 -9.19 -2.56 -3.22
N HIS A 179 -10.02 -2.91 -2.20
CA HIS A 179 -11.18 -3.81 -2.31
C HIS A 179 -12.54 -3.10 -2.25
N VAL A 180 -12.56 -1.79 -1.99
CA VAL A 180 -13.81 -1.03 -1.86
C VAL A 180 -14.31 -0.65 -3.24
N LEU A 181 -15.55 -1.04 -3.57
CA LEU A 181 -16.20 -0.79 -4.85
C LEU A 181 -17.03 0.49 -4.83
N ARG A 182 -17.73 0.76 -3.72
CA ARG A 182 -18.51 1.97 -3.50
C ARG A 182 -18.71 2.25 -2.02
N SER A 183 -18.97 3.51 -1.69
CA SER A 183 -19.40 3.93 -0.35
C SER A 183 -20.87 4.33 -0.36
N GLU A 184 -21.64 3.79 0.59
CA GLU A 184 -23.03 4.14 0.85
C GLU A 184 -23.13 5.00 2.12
N LYS A 185 -24.09 5.93 2.13
CA LYS A 185 -24.40 6.72 3.32
C LYS A 185 -25.60 6.09 4.01
N ASN A 186 -25.50 5.85 5.30
CA ASN A 186 -26.68 5.71 6.13
C ASN A 186 -27.01 7.07 6.76
N THR A 187 -28.16 7.63 6.38
CA THR A 187 -28.63 8.92 6.89
C THR A 187 -29.07 8.86 8.35
N LYS A 188 -29.25 7.66 8.92
CA LYS A 188 -29.80 7.47 10.26
C LYS A 188 -28.75 7.47 11.37
N ASP A 189 -27.56 6.94 11.13
CA ASP A 189 -26.51 6.76 12.15
C ASP A 189 -25.26 7.62 11.90
N GLY A 190 -25.15 8.26 10.73
CA GLY A 190 -23.98 9.08 10.37
C GLY A 190 -22.73 8.26 10.05
N LEU A 191 -22.83 6.93 9.95
CA LEU A 191 -21.74 6.01 9.65
C LEU A 191 -21.53 5.90 8.14
N THR A 192 -20.33 5.46 7.76
CA THR A 192 -19.99 5.20 6.34
C THR A 192 -19.97 3.71 6.08
N TYR A 193 -20.77 3.28 5.11
CA TYR A 193 -20.88 1.88 4.71
C TYR A 193 -20.04 1.67 3.46
N LEU A 194 -19.05 0.80 3.52
CA LEU A 194 -18.21 0.45 2.39
C LEU A 194 -18.66 -0.91 1.86
N VAL A 195 -19.01 -0.94 0.58
CA VAL A 195 -19.27 -2.18 -0.14
C VAL A 195 -17.95 -2.63 -0.75
N CYS A 196 -17.43 -3.74 -0.23
CA CYS A 196 -16.20 -4.37 -0.70
C CYS A 196 -16.52 -5.46 -1.72
N ARG A 197 -15.47 -5.98 -2.37
CA ARG A 197 -15.55 -7.20 -3.17
C ARG A 197 -16.18 -8.35 -2.37
N ASN A 198 -16.77 -9.31 -3.08
CA ASN A 198 -17.59 -10.40 -2.52
C ASN A 198 -18.80 -9.92 -1.70
N HIS A 199 -19.26 -8.69 -1.94
CA HIS A 199 -20.41 -8.08 -1.26
C HIS A 199 -20.22 -7.87 0.25
N HIS A 200 -19.00 -8.03 0.79
CA HIS A 200 -18.73 -7.71 2.19
C HIS A 200 -19.06 -6.25 2.48
N ARG A 201 -19.62 -5.99 3.66
CA ARG A 201 -19.98 -4.64 4.11
C ARG A 201 -19.16 -4.27 5.33
N LEU A 202 -18.35 -3.25 5.19
CA LEU A 202 -17.59 -2.66 6.29
C LEU A 202 -18.26 -1.37 6.75
N VAL A 203 -18.66 -1.32 8.02
CA VAL A 203 -19.29 -0.15 8.63
C VAL A 203 -18.23 0.61 9.42
N LEU A 204 -17.78 1.74 8.88
CA LEU A 204 -16.75 2.56 9.51
C LEU A 204 -17.37 3.58 10.46
N PRO A 205 -16.78 3.78 11.67
CA PRO A 205 -17.19 4.80 12.64
C PRO A 205 -16.74 6.22 12.23
N ILE A 206 -16.81 6.55 10.93
CA ILE A 206 -16.44 7.85 10.38
C ILE A 206 -17.56 8.40 9.50
N GLY A 207 -17.74 9.72 9.54
CA GLY A 207 -18.72 10.40 8.68
C GLY A 207 -18.23 10.52 7.23
N LYS A 208 -19.18 10.65 6.29
CA LYS A 208 -18.93 10.76 4.83
C LYS A 208 -17.85 11.78 4.46
N ARG A 209 -17.83 12.96 5.10
CA ARG A 209 -16.82 13.99 4.82
C ARG A 209 -15.41 13.53 5.19
N SER A 210 -15.28 12.82 6.32
CA SER A 210 -13.99 12.29 6.78
C SER A 210 -13.50 11.18 5.84
N TYR A 211 -14.39 10.24 5.50
CA TYR A 211 -14.11 9.21 4.50
C TYR A 211 -13.68 9.82 3.15
N GLN A 212 -14.39 10.84 2.67
CA GLN A 212 -14.06 11.48 1.40
C GLN A 212 -12.68 12.15 1.41
N LYS A 213 -12.26 12.73 2.55
CA LYS A 213 -10.90 13.23 2.73
C LYS A 213 -9.87 12.12 2.70
N GLN A 214 -10.13 11.00 3.38
CA GLN A 214 -9.27 9.82 3.36
C GLN A 214 -9.13 9.24 1.95
N LEU A 215 -10.22 9.15 1.20
CA LEU A 215 -10.21 8.73 -0.21
C LEU A 215 -9.40 9.70 -1.10
N ASN A 216 -9.54 11.01 -0.92
CA ASN A 216 -8.75 12.00 -1.67
C ASN A 216 -7.25 11.87 -1.37
N ARG A 217 -6.88 11.65 -0.10
CA ARG A 217 -5.48 11.42 0.32
C ARG A 217 -4.89 10.19 -0.38
N ALA A 218 -5.63 9.08 -0.39
CA ALA A 218 -5.21 7.85 -1.05
C ALA A 218 -5.08 8.04 -2.57
N ALA A 219 -6.05 8.72 -3.18
CA ALA A 219 -6.02 9.02 -4.61
C ALA A 219 -4.84 9.93 -4.99
N ASN A 220 -4.53 10.96 -4.20
CA ASN A 220 -3.36 11.82 -4.46
C ASN A 220 -2.04 11.03 -4.41
N LEU A 221 -1.86 10.17 -3.40
CA LEU A 221 -0.64 9.35 -3.30
C LEU A 221 -0.55 8.32 -4.44
N ALA A 222 -1.65 7.65 -4.77
CA ALA A 222 -1.71 6.72 -5.88
C ALA A 222 -1.44 7.42 -7.23
N TYR A 223 -1.98 8.62 -7.44
CA TYR A 223 -1.73 9.43 -8.62
C TYR A 223 -0.24 9.74 -8.79
N ILE A 224 0.42 10.19 -7.72
CA ILE A 224 1.86 10.51 -7.75
C ILE A 224 2.69 9.27 -8.05
N GLN A 225 2.38 8.12 -7.43
CA GLN A 225 3.07 6.87 -7.75
C GLN A 225 2.88 6.48 -9.21
N GLN A 226 1.67 6.62 -9.76
CA GLN A 226 1.41 6.36 -11.17
C GLN A 226 2.19 7.29 -12.10
N LEU A 227 2.29 8.59 -11.78
CA LEU A 227 3.13 9.53 -12.53
C LEU A 227 4.60 9.09 -12.56
N PHE A 228 5.17 8.78 -11.38
CA PHE A 228 6.55 8.33 -11.28
C PHE A 228 6.79 7.03 -12.04
N ILE A 229 5.92 6.03 -11.87
CA ILE A 229 6.01 4.74 -12.56
C ILE A 229 5.92 4.94 -14.06
N ASN A 230 4.93 5.68 -14.55
CA ASN A 230 4.75 5.92 -15.98
C ASN A 230 5.97 6.59 -16.59
N ARG A 231 6.56 7.60 -15.92
CA ARG A 231 7.77 8.26 -16.41
C ARG A 231 8.97 7.32 -16.44
N MET A 232 9.14 6.50 -15.40
CA MET A 232 10.18 5.49 -15.38
C MET A 232 10.00 4.50 -16.52
N MET A 233 8.79 3.97 -16.72
CA MET A 233 8.48 3.04 -17.80
C MET A 233 8.75 3.65 -19.18
N HIS A 234 8.32 4.90 -19.42
CA HIS A 234 8.63 5.63 -20.66
C HIS A 234 10.13 5.82 -20.89
N SER A 235 10.93 5.92 -19.83
CA SER A 235 12.39 6.09 -19.95
C SER A 235 13.11 4.79 -20.36
N PHE A 236 12.42 3.65 -20.25
CA PHE A 236 12.90 2.33 -20.64
C PHE A 236 12.10 1.69 -21.78
N ASP A 237 11.26 2.48 -22.47
CA ASP A 237 10.35 2.00 -23.53
C ASP A 237 9.45 0.83 -23.09
N LEU A 238 9.08 0.81 -21.80
CA LEU A 238 8.19 -0.18 -21.22
C LEU A 238 6.74 0.32 -21.24
N THR A 239 5.80 -0.60 -21.47
CA THR A 239 4.37 -0.33 -21.38
C THR A 239 3.76 -1.12 -20.24
N VAL A 240 2.89 -0.47 -19.46
CA VAL A 240 2.14 -1.14 -18.39
C VAL A 240 0.95 -1.83 -19.02
N TYR A 241 0.96 -3.17 -19.03
CA TYR A 241 -0.22 -3.95 -19.39
C TYR A 241 -1.24 -3.84 -18.26
N SER A 242 -2.34 -3.13 -18.49
CA SER A 242 -3.48 -3.15 -17.58
C SER A 242 -4.26 -4.45 -17.81
N THR A 243 -4.40 -5.27 -16.78
CA THR A 243 -5.26 -6.46 -16.84
C THR A 243 -6.73 -6.03 -16.99
N PRO A 244 -7.42 -6.44 -18.06
CA PRO A 244 -8.72 -5.86 -18.42
C PRO A 244 -9.92 -6.30 -17.56
N GLU A 245 -9.75 -7.22 -16.61
CA GLU A 245 -10.89 -7.98 -16.03
C GLU A 245 -11.26 -7.69 -14.56
N LYS A 246 -10.57 -6.79 -13.86
CA LYS A 246 -10.92 -6.49 -12.46
C LYS A 246 -11.88 -5.31 -12.32
N GLU A 247 -12.97 -5.52 -11.57
CA GLU A 247 -13.80 -4.42 -11.09
C GLU A 247 -12.95 -3.35 -10.41
N ARG A 248 -13.07 -2.12 -10.89
CA ARG A 248 -12.24 -1.00 -10.46
C ARG A 248 -12.64 -0.57 -9.05
N ASN A 249 -11.67 -0.42 -8.17
CA ASN A 249 -11.91 0.07 -6.82
C ASN A 249 -12.19 1.59 -6.82
N VAL A 250 -12.68 2.12 -5.69
CA VAL A 250 -13.02 3.54 -5.53
C VAL A 250 -11.87 4.51 -5.83
N VAL A 251 -10.61 4.10 -5.63
CA VAL A 251 -9.43 4.92 -5.95
C VAL A 251 -9.21 4.94 -7.46
N GLN A 252 -9.23 3.77 -8.11
CA GLN A 252 -9.12 3.64 -9.56
C GLN A 252 -10.28 4.34 -10.30
N GLN A 253 -11.50 4.27 -9.76
CA GLN A 253 -12.66 5.04 -10.24
C GLN A 253 -12.39 6.53 -10.21
N ARG A 254 -11.72 7.01 -9.17
CA ARG A 254 -11.41 8.43 -8.99
C ARG A 254 -10.30 8.91 -9.91
N LEU A 255 -9.29 8.08 -10.14
CA LEU A 255 -8.14 8.39 -10.99
C LEU A 255 -8.46 8.38 -12.48
N GLN A 256 -9.49 7.65 -12.93
CA GLN A 256 -9.91 7.63 -14.35
C GLN A 256 -10.22 9.01 -14.93
N LEU A 257 -10.66 9.94 -14.09
CA LEU A 257 -11.03 11.28 -14.52
C LEU A 257 -9.80 12.17 -14.76
N TYR A 258 -8.59 11.67 -14.50
CA TYR A 258 -7.35 12.43 -14.54
C TYR A 258 -6.36 11.81 -15.50
N ALA A 259 -5.69 12.66 -16.28
CA ALA A 259 -4.60 12.24 -17.14
C ALA A 259 -3.41 11.80 -16.28
N THR A 260 -2.79 10.67 -16.63
CA THR A 260 -1.60 10.16 -15.95
C THR A 260 -0.29 10.79 -16.48
N ASN A 261 -0.39 12.00 -17.02
CA ASN A 261 0.75 12.75 -17.54
C ASN A 261 1.13 13.84 -16.54
N PHE A 262 2.42 14.18 -16.52
CA PHE A 262 2.87 15.32 -15.73
C PHE A 262 2.19 16.60 -16.23
N PRO A 263 1.82 17.52 -15.33
CA PRO A 263 1.39 18.87 -15.71
C PRO A 263 2.48 19.52 -16.57
N ASP A 264 2.10 20.24 -17.62
CA ASP A 264 3.05 20.87 -18.56
C ASP A 264 4.06 21.81 -17.86
N CYS A 265 3.71 22.30 -16.66
CA CYS A 265 4.55 23.18 -15.84
C CYS A 265 5.49 22.46 -14.86
N PHE A 266 5.51 21.12 -14.84
CA PHE A 266 6.35 20.32 -13.94
C PHE A 266 7.05 19.19 -14.69
N THR A 267 8.36 19.10 -14.50
CA THR A 267 9.16 17.96 -14.94
C THR A 267 9.32 16.94 -13.81
N PHE A 268 9.75 15.73 -14.17
CA PHE A 268 10.13 14.72 -13.19
C PHE A 268 11.25 15.20 -12.26
N GLN A 269 12.20 15.98 -12.79
CA GLN A 269 13.28 16.57 -11.99
C GLN A 269 12.73 17.53 -10.94
N ASP A 270 11.77 18.39 -11.30
CA ASP A 270 11.14 19.32 -10.36
C ASP A 270 10.46 18.60 -9.19
N TYR A 271 9.89 17.41 -9.43
CA TYR A 271 9.33 16.57 -8.36
C TYR A 271 10.41 16.00 -7.43
N PHE A 272 11.55 15.55 -7.97
CA PHE A 272 12.66 15.07 -7.13
C PHE A 272 13.29 16.21 -6.33
N ASP A 273 13.49 17.36 -6.95
CA ASP A 273 14.02 18.55 -6.30
C ASP A 273 13.09 18.98 -5.17
N TYR A 274 11.77 18.95 -5.40
CA TYR A 274 10.76 19.19 -4.37
C TYR A 274 10.82 18.20 -3.20
N LEU A 275 10.96 16.90 -3.46
CA LEU A 275 11.04 15.88 -2.41
C LEU A 275 12.34 15.98 -1.60
N ASN A 276 13.46 16.22 -2.28
CA ASN A 276 14.75 16.45 -1.62
C ASN A 276 14.67 17.70 -0.74
N TYR A 277 14.10 18.78 -1.27
CA TYR A 277 13.85 20.01 -0.55
C TYR A 277 13.00 19.77 0.71
N PHE A 278 11.85 19.09 0.58
CA PHE A 278 10.97 18.80 1.70
C PHE A 278 11.68 17.99 2.79
N LYS A 279 12.50 17.00 2.39
CA LYS A 279 13.28 16.20 3.34
C LYS A 279 14.33 17.04 4.06
N THR A 280 15.05 17.91 3.34
CA THR A 280 16.01 18.84 3.95
C THR A 280 15.31 19.79 4.91
N HIS A 281 14.13 20.30 4.55
CA HIS A 281 13.31 21.14 5.42
C HIS A 281 12.92 20.43 6.73
N GLU A 282 12.36 19.22 6.67
CA GLU A 282 12.01 18.44 7.87
C GLU A 282 13.23 18.23 8.80
N GLN A 283 14.42 18.01 8.22
CA GLN A 283 15.67 17.89 8.98
C GLN A 283 16.11 19.21 9.60
N LEU A 284 15.99 20.33 8.87
CA LEU A 284 16.34 21.66 9.37
C LEU A 284 15.42 22.08 10.50
N VAL A 285 14.10 21.85 10.38
CA VAL A 285 13.12 22.10 11.45
C VAL A 285 13.48 21.29 12.70
N LEU A 286 13.86 20.02 12.54
CA LEU A 286 14.26 19.17 13.66
C LEU A 286 15.53 19.66 14.37
N ILE A 287 16.47 20.29 13.66
CA ILE A 287 17.75 20.77 14.20
C ILE A 287 17.62 22.19 14.79
N LEU A 288 16.91 23.09 14.11
CA LEU A 288 16.84 24.52 14.43
C LEU A 288 15.64 24.87 15.33
N GLY A 289 14.62 24.02 15.38
CA GLY A 289 13.36 24.25 16.10
C GLY A 289 12.29 24.96 15.27
N ASP A 290 11.02 24.80 15.67
CA ASP A 290 9.88 25.44 15.01
C ASP A 290 9.97 26.97 15.13
N GLY A 291 9.94 27.69 13.99
CA GLY A 291 9.85 29.16 13.94
C GLY A 291 11.11 29.91 13.50
N ASP A 292 12.09 29.23 12.90
CA ASP A 292 13.25 29.91 12.29
C ASP A 292 12.81 30.68 11.02
N PRO A 293 12.99 32.01 10.96
CA PRO A 293 12.52 32.85 9.84
C PRO A 293 13.20 32.52 8.50
N TYR A 294 14.40 31.93 8.50
CA TYR A 294 15.07 31.52 7.27
C TYR A 294 14.37 30.33 6.61
N ILE A 295 13.60 29.55 7.37
CA ILE A 295 12.86 28.40 6.84
C ILE A 295 11.70 28.87 5.94
N GLU A 296 10.99 29.93 6.33
CA GLU A 296 9.85 30.48 5.58
C GLU A 296 10.29 31.17 4.27
N GLU A 297 11.38 31.96 4.31
CA GLU A 297 11.93 32.62 3.12
C GLU A 297 12.40 31.61 2.06
N ILE A 298 12.95 30.49 2.51
CA ILE A 298 13.31 29.38 1.64
C ILE A 298 12.04 28.76 1.04
N MET A 299 10.98 28.53 1.81
CA MET A 299 9.72 27.90 1.36
C MET A 299 9.01 28.65 0.23
N ASP A 300 9.00 29.98 0.26
CA ASP A 300 8.30 30.79 -0.76
C ASP A 300 8.92 30.70 -2.16
N SER A 301 10.16 30.21 -2.27
CA SER A 301 10.86 30.07 -3.55
C SER A 301 10.50 28.81 -4.34
N PHE A 302 9.81 27.83 -3.73
CA PHE A 302 9.58 26.52 -4.33
C PHE A 302 8.22 26.38 -5.01
N LYS A 303 8.23 25.77 -6.20
CA LYS A 303 7.00 25.41 -6.90
C LYS A 303 6.39 24.17 -6.24
N LEU A 304 5.14 24.28 -5.80
CA LEU A 304 4.34 23.15 -5.34
C LEU A 304 3.77 22.39 -6.55
N PRO A 305 3.96 21.07 -6.64
CA PRO A 305 3.32 20.29 -7.70
C PRO A 305 1.81 20.38 -7.60
N PRO A 306 1.07 20.55 -8.71
CA PRO A 306 -0.38 20.63 -8.65
C PRO A 306 -0.96 19.23 -8.39
N PHE A 307 -1.61 19.08 -7.23
CA PHE A 307 -2.30 17.84 -6.88
C PHE A 307 -3.77 17.89 -7.33
N PRO A 308 -4.29 16.82 -7.96
CA PRO A 308 -5.64 16.81 -8.54
C PRO A 308 -6.76 16.88 -7.51
N PHE A 309 -6.51 16.46 -6.26
CA PHE A 309 -7.51 16.43 -5.20
C PHE A 309 -7.13 17.34 -4.03
N LYS A 310 -8.08 18.14 -3.54
CA LYS A 310 -7.92 18.96 -2.34
C LYS A 310 -8.13 18.14 -1.05
N PHE A 311 -7.36 18.48 0.00
CA PHE A 311 -7.35 17.82 1.31
C PHE A 311 -8.41 18.33 2.29
#